data_AF-A0A151NXR1-F1
#
_entry.id   AF-A0A151NXR1-F1
#
_cell.length_a   1.000
_cell.length_b   1.000
_cell.length_c   1.000
_cell.angle_alpha   90.00
_cell.angle_beta   90.00
_cell.angle_gamma   90.00
#
_symmetry.space_group_name_H-M   'P 1'
#
loop_
_entity.id
_entity.type
_entity.pdbx_description
1 polymer ?
#
loop_
_entity_poly.entity_id
_entity_poly.type
_entity_poly.pdbx_seq_one_letter_code
_entity_poly.pdbx_strand_id
1 'polypeptide(L)'
;MRTLFGNNPLKRVPARLSCRSPHPRDRWQSRASGQGPEPGSVGGSAEQLRRKLHSSERMESLRDRSVEELQALQENSEETERLALESHEVQELQLEREMALATNRSLAEQNLEFQQPLETGRANLSDRYQELQKLTERCQEKKAQLDKFSATMQPQILLDLLQVESQKIEEESEYVAEKFLAGEVPLETFLEQFSSMRKLSHMRRVRVEKLQEILKKSETSQPPSRDSQFNQQQPPCGKKMNDRKSLDILPELKEVRKRWKKRMDAQGS
;
A
#
# COMPACT_ATOMS: atom_id res chain seq x y z
N MET A 1 -21.94 19.67 -41.94
CA MET A 1 -20.53 19.87 -41.55
C MET A 1 -20.47 20.16 -40.06
N ARG A 2 -19.63 19.39 -39.34
CA ARG A 2 -18.98 19.66 -38.04
C ARG A 2 -19.85 20.05 -36.83
N THR A 3 -20.12 19.03 -36.02
CA THR A 3 -20.32 19.06 -34.56
C THR A 3 -19.13 19.70 -33.83
N LEU A 4 -19.38 20.58 -32.85
CA LEU A 4 -18.43 20.96 -31.81
C LEU A 4 -19.00 20.63 -30.43
N PHE A 5 -18.54 19.49 -29.90
CA PHE A 5 -18.69 19.09 -28.50
C PHE A 5 -17.75 19.92 -27.63
N GLY A 6 -18.31 20.74 -26.75
CA GLY A 6 -17.59 21.37 -25.63
C GLY A 6 -17.40 20.37 -24.49
N ASN A 7 -16.15 19.99 -24.24
CA ASN A 7 -15.75 19.09 -23.17
C ASN A 7 -15.83 19.79 -21.80
N ASN A 8 -16.68 19.27 -20.92
CA ASN A 8 -16.86 19.69 -19.54
C ASN A 8 -16.23 18.59 -18.65
N PRO A 9 -15.08 18.79 -17.97
CA PRO A 9 -14.33 17.69 -17.37
C PRO A 9 -14.59 17.56 -15.86
N LEU A 10 -15.82 17.68 -15.38
CA LEU A 10 -16.12 17.48 -13.95
C LEU A 10 -17.49 16.83 -13.77
N LYS A 11 -17.58 15.54 -14.10
CA LYS A 11 -18.56 14.56 -13.56
C LYS A 11 -18.23 13.16 -14.12
N ARG A 12 -17.10 12.60 -13.70
CA ARG A 12 -16.93 11.15 -13.64
C ARG A 12 -16.54 10.80 -12.22
N VAL A 13 -17.56 10.53 -11.41
CA VAL A 13 -17.40 9.67 -10.23
C VAL A 13 -16.84 8.35 -10.78
N PRO A 14 -15.62 7.93 -10.39
CA PRO A 14 -15.13 6.64 -10.82
C PRO A 14 -16.07 5.59 -10.26
N ALA A 15 -16.55 4.72 -11.15
CA ALA A 15 -17.32 3.55 -10.79
C ALA A 15 -16.64 2.88 -9.59
N ARG A 16 -17.44 2.62 -8.55
CA ARG A 16 -17.06 1.84 -7.38
C ARG A 16 -16.13 0.73 -7.86
N LEU A 17 -14.89 0.74 -7.38
CA LEU A 17 -14.06 -0.44 -7.39
C LEU A 17 -14.84 -1.46 -6.55
N SER A 18 -15.68 -2.23 -7.23
CA SER A 18 -16.21 -3.48 -6.73
C SER A 18 -14.97 -4.34 -6.57
N CYS A 19 -14.36 -4.24 -5.40
CA CYS A 19 -13.47 -5.24 -4.88
C CYS A 19 -14.34 -6.48 -4.65
N ARG A 20 -14.73 -7.15 -5.74
CA ARG A 20 -14.95 -8.58 -5.73
C ARG A 20 -13.58 -9.18 -5.41
N SER A 21 -13.24 -9.20 -4.13
CA SER A 21 -12.28 -10.15 -3.60
C SER A 21 -12.71 -11.51 -4.16
N PRO A 22 -11.82 -12.25 -4.83
CA PRO A 22 -12.12 -13.63 -5.20
C PRO A 22 -12.58 -14.33 -3.93
N HIS A 23 -13.84 -14.75 -3.92
CA HIS A 23 -14.44 -15.38 -2.76
C HIS A 23 -13.57 -16.63 -2.46
N PRO A 24 -13.28 -16.95 -1.18
CA PRO A 24 -12.43 -18.10 -0.86
C PRO A 24 -12.93 -19.42 -1.44
N ARG A 25 -14.20 -19.48 -1.85
CA ARG A 25 -14.91 -20.65 -2.39
C ARG A 25 -14.28 -21.22 -3.68
N ASP A 26 -13.61 -20.41 -4.50
CA ASP A 26 -13.05 -20.87 -5.79
C ASP A 26 -11.66 -21.53 -5.64
N ARG A 27 -10.94 -21.25 -4.54
CA ARG A 27 -9.65 -21.90 -4.24
C ARG A 27 -9.83 -23.33 -3.70
N TRP A 28 -10.97 -23.62 -3.09
CA TRP A 28 -11.30 -24.97 -2.63
C TRP A 28 -11.70 -25.91 -3.77
N GLN A 29 -12.23 -25.39 -4.90
CA GLN A 29 -12.61 -26.22 -6.04
C GLN A 29 -11.40 -26.74 -6.84
N SER A 30 -10.34 -25.94 -7.01
CA SER A 30 -9.09 -26.44 -7.62
C SER A 30 -8.30 -27.38 -6.70
N ARG A 31 -8.48 -27.30 -5.37
CA ARG A 31 -7.84 -28.23 -4.43
C ARG A 31 -8.66 -29.51 -4.20
N ALA A 32 -9.95 -29.50 -4.53
CA ALA A 32 -10.76 -30.72 -4.62
C ALA A 32 -10.43 -31.57 -5.86
N SER A 33 -9.76 -30.98 -6.86
CA SER A 33 -9.28 -31.69 -8.07
C SER A 33 -7.77 -31.95 -8.06
N GLY A 34 -7.06 -31.41 -7.07
CA GLY A 34 -5.66 -31.71 -6.85
C GLY A 34 -5.60 -32.93 -5.94
N GLN A 35 -5.22 -34.06 -6.52
CA GLN A 35 -4.75 -35.25 -5.83
C GLN A 35 -4.15 -34.83 -4.48
N GLY A 36 -4.71 -35.38 -3.40
CA GLY A 36 -3.98 -35.45 -2.13
C GLY A 36 -2.63 -36.12 -2.37
N PRO A 37 -1.76 -36.26 -1.37
CA PRO A 37 -0.62 -37.17 -1.53
C PRO A 37 -1.19 -38.51 -2.03
N GLU A 38 -0.95 -38.80 -3.32
CA GLU A 38 -1.21 -40.12 -3.88
C GLU A 38 -0.52 -41.08 -2.91
N PRO A 39 -1.22 -42.08 -2.36
CA PRO A 39 -0.56 -43.09 -1.57
C PRO A 39 0.57 -43.61 -2.44
N GLY A 40 1.80 -43.40 -1.98
CA GLY A 40 2.99 -43.71 -2.75
C GLY A 40 2.84 -45.10 -3.36
N SER A 41 3.11 -45.18 -4.66
CA SER A 41 3.06 -46.37 -5.53
C SER A 41 4.11 -47.43 -5.14
N VAL A 42 4.26 -47.68 -3.84
CA VAL A 42 5.17 -48.65 -3.22
C VAL A 42 4.38 -49.68 -2.38
N GLY A 43 3.06 -49.50 -2.19
CA GLY A 43 2.22 -50.35 -1.34
C GLY A 43 1.36 -51.42 -2.03
N GLY A 44 1.27 -51.44 -3.37
CA GLY A 44 0.25 -52.22 -4.08
C GLY A 44 0.24 -53.72 -3.78
N SER A 45 1.43 -54.35 -3.69
CA SER A 45 1.54 -55.77 -3.39
C SER A 45 1.25 -56.11 -1.92
N ALA A 46 1.61 -55.24 -0.99
CA ALA A 46 1.43 -55.49 0.45
C ALA A 46 -0.01 -55.26 0.89
N GLU A 47 -0.69 -54.25 0.34
CA GLU A 47 -2.12 -54.04 0.57
C GLU A 47 -2.98 -55.11 -0.11
N GLN A 48 -2.62 -55.57 -1.31
CA GLN A 48 -3.35 -56.67 -1.95
C GLN A 48 -3.19 -57.98 -1.18
N LEU A 49 -2.02 -58.25 -0.60
CA LEU A 49 -1.82 -59.40 0.27
C LEU A 49 -2.62 -59.27 1.58
N ARG A 50 -2.66 -58.07 2.19
CA ARG A 50 -3.51 -57.81 3.37
C ARG A 50 -4.99 -58.01 3.05
N ARG A 51 -5.52 -57.42 1.98
CA ARG A 51 -6.92 -57.63 1.56
C ARG A 51 -7.24 -59.10 1.29
N LYS A 52 -6.30 -59.85 0.69
CA LYS A 52 -6.47 -61.29 0.48
C LYS A 52 -6.45 -62.09 1.79
N LEU A 53 -5.61 -61.74 2.76
CA LEU A 53 -5.59 -62.36 4.08
C LEU A 53 -6.89 -62.11 4.84
N HIS A 54 -7.35 -60.86 4.95
CA HIS A 54 -8.58 -60.53 5.68
C HIS A 54 -9.84 -61.11 5.03
N SER A 55 -9.87 -61.16 3.69
CA SER A 55 -10.91 -61.89 2.96
C SER A 55 -10.85 -63.39 3.22
N SER A 56 -9.66 -63.97 3.38
CA SER A 56 -9.48 -65.39 3.70
C SER A 56 -9.91 -65.71 5.14
N GLU A 57 -9.58 -64.86 6.11
CA GLU A 57 -9.96 -65.00 7.53
C GLU A 57 -11.47 -64.89 7.74
N ARG A 58 -12.16 -64.00 7.00
CA ARG A 58 -13.63 -63.94 7.02
C ARG A 58 -14.29 -65.13 6.37
N MET A 59 -13.72 -65.65 5.27
CA MET A 59 -14.20 -66.91 4.68
C MET A 59 -13.96 -68.10 5.62
N GLU A 60 -12.96 -68.01 6.49
CA GLU A 60 -12.66 -69.01 7.51
C GLU A 60 -13.67 -69.02 8.66
N SER A 61 -14.13 -67.86 9.13
CA SER A 61 -15.18 -67.78 10.16
C SER A 61 -16.57 -68.24 9.69
N LEU A 62 -16.81 -68.26 8.37
CA LEU A 62 -18.03 -68.80 7.78
C LEU A 62 -17.98 -70.31 7.55
N ARG A 63 -16.79 -70.95 7.64
CA ARG A 63 -16.64 -72.40 7.44
C ARG A 63 -17.29 -73.25 8.52
N ASP A 64 -17.44 -72.69 9.73
CA ASP A 64 -17.95 -73.43 10.89
C ASP A 64 -19.48 -73.41 11.03
N ARG A 65 -20.20 -72.78 10.10
CA ARG A 65 -21.68 -72.69 10.11
C ARG A 65 -22.36 -73.77 9.28
N SER A 66 -23.55 -74.21 9.70
CA SER A 66 -24.35 -75.18 8.93
C SER A 66 -24.98 -74.55 7.68
N VAL A 67 -25.45 -75.39 6.76
CA VAL A 67 -26.13 -74.93 5.53
C VAL A 67 -27.43 -74.20 5.84
N GLU A 68 -28.21 -74.67 6.83
CA GLU A 68 -29.43 -73.97 7.26
C GLU A 68 -29.11 -72.61 7.90
N GLU A 69 -28.03 -72.52 8.68
CA GLU A 69 -27.58 -71.28 9.31
C GLU A 69 -27.07 -70.26 8.28
N LEU A 70 -26.38 -70.71 7.23
CA LEU A 70 -25.91 -69.85 6.14
C LEU A 70 -27.08 -69.36 5.26
N GLN A 71 -28.10 -70.20 5.01
CA GLN A 71 -29.32 -69.77 4.31
C GLN A 71 -30.11 -68.75 5.15
N ALA A 72 -30.29 -69.00 6.44
CA ALA A 72 -30.93 -68.04 7.34
C ALA A 72 -30.16 -66.71 7.44
N LEU A 73 -28.83 -66.76 7.41
CA LEU A 73 -27.95 -65.59 7.38
C LEU A 73 -28.06 -64.81 6.07
N GLN A 74 -28.17 -65.52 4.93
CA GLN A 74 -28.32 -64.91 3.61
C GLN A 74 -29.70 -64.23 3.44
N GLU A 75 -30.75 -64.80 4.05
CA GLU A 75 -32.10 -64.24 4.04
C GLU A 75 -32.27 -63.07 5.03
N ASN A 76 -31.36 -62.93 6.00
CA ASN A 76 -31.35 -61.85 6.97
C ASN A 76 -30.41 -60.70 6.53
N SER A 77 -30.98 -59.71 5.83
CA SER A 77 -30.22 -58.57 5.30
C SER A 77 -29.55 -57.71 6.38
N GLU A 78 -30.15 -57.60 7.57
CA GLU A 78 -29.61 -56.80 8.68
C GLU A 78 -28.34 -57.43 9.24
N GLU A 79 -28.32 -58.76 9.34
CA GLU A 79 -27.16 -59.53 9.80
C GLU A 79 -26.02 -59.49 8.76
N THR A 80 -26.36 -59.54 7.46
CA THR A 80 -25.37 -59.38 6.39
C THR A 80 -24.79 -57.97 6.33
N GLU A 81 -25.61 -56.94 6.55
CA GLU A 81 -25.14 -55.55 6.65
C GLU A 81 -24.23 -55.35 7.86
N ARG A 82 -24.57 -55.94 9.01
CA ARG A 82 -23.72 -55.89 10.20
C ARG A 82 -22.35 -56.52 9.96
N LEU A 83 -22.31 -57.71 9.35
CA LEU A 83 -21.05 -58.37 8.97
C LEU A 83 -20.23 -57.55 7.95
N ALA A 84 -20.89 -56.78 7.08
CA ALA A 84 -20.21 -55.88 6.16
C ALA A 84 -19.62 -54.66 6.88
N LEU A 85 -20.34 -54.06 7.82
CA LEU A 85 -19.86 -52.94 8.64
C LEU A 85 -18.74 -53.35 9.61
N GLU A 86 -18.78 -54.58 10.12
CA GLU A 86 -17.74 -55.18 10.94
C GLU A 86 -16.51 -55.63 10.13
N SER A 87 -16.56 -55.56 8.80
CA SER A 87 -15.43 -55.94 7.97
C SER A 87 -14.24 -55.00 8.17
N HIS A 88 -13.05 -55.59 8.22
CA HIS A 88 -11.80 -54.87 8.43
C HIS A 88 -11.61 -53.74 7.41
N GLU A 89 -11.94 -53.98 6.14
CA GLU A 89 -11.81 -52.98 5.07
C GLU A 89 -12.74 -51.78 5.31
N VAL A 90 -13.97 -52.00 5.81
CA VAL A 90 -14.90 -50.90 6.13
C VAL A 90 -14.46 -50.17 7.40
N GLN A 91 -13.92 -50.88 8.39
CA GLN A 91 -13.37 -50.28 9.61
C GLN A 91 -12.13 -49.44 9.35
N GLU A 92 -11.19 -49.91 8.50
CA GLU A 92 -10.02 -49.14 8.07
C GLU A 92 -10.44 -47.85 7.36
N LEU A 93 -11.38 -47.93 6.40
CA LEU A 93 -11.89 -46.76 5.70
C LEU A 93 -12.59 -45.77 6.65
N GLN A 94 -13.33 -46.27 7.64
CA GLN A 94 -13.98 -45.44 8.64
C GLN A 94 -12.95 -44.75 9.55
N LEU A 95 -11.88 -45.45 9.94
CA LEU A 95 -10.78 -44.87 10.69
C LEU A 95 -10.04 -43.79 9.88
N GLU A 96 -9.71 -44.06 8.62
CA GLU A 96 -9.10 -43.08 7.71
C GLU A 96 -9.97 -41.83 7.57
N ARG A 97 -11.29 -42.01 7.42
CA ARG A 97 -12.26 -40.92 7.37
C ARG A 97 -12.24 -40.11 8.67
N GLU A 98 -12.24 -40.76 9.82
CA GLU A 98 -12.20 -40.08 11.13
C GLU A 98 -10.90 -39.31 11.33
N MET A 99 -9.75 -39.88 10.95
CA MET A 99 -8.47 -39.20 10.96
C MET A 99 -8.46 -37.99 10.01
N ALA A 100 -9.00 -38.13 8.80
CA ALA A 100 -9.12 -37.03 7.85
C ALA A 100 -10.05 -35.92 8.36
N LEU A 101 -11.15 -36.28 9.03
CA LEU A 101 -12.06 -35.30 9.65
C LEU A 101 -11.40 -34.59 10.85
N ALA A 102 -10.66 -35.31 11.69
CA ALA A 102 -9.95 -34.74 12.81
C ALA A 102 -8.86 -33.76 12.36
N THR A 103 -8.07 -34.13 11.35
CA THR A 103 -7.04 -33.25 10.75
C THR A 103 -7.67 -32.04 10.07
N ASN A 104 -8.76 -32.21 9.33
CA ASN A 104 -9.48 -31.09 8.71
C ASN A 104 -10.03 -30.11 9.75
N ARG A 105 -10.63 -30.61 10.84
CA ARG A 105 -11.11 -29.79 11.96
C ARG A 105 -9.98 -29.00 12.60
N SER A 106 -8.87 -29.67 12.93
CA SER A 106 -7.70 -29.00 13.52
C SER A 106 -7.13 -27.90 12.61
N LEU A 107 -7.06 -28.16 11.29
CA LEU A 107 -6.62 -27.16 10.32
C LEU A 107 -7.62 -25.99 10.20
N ALA A 108 -8.92 -26.26 10.25
CA ALA A 108 -9.94 -25.23 10.23
C ALA A 108 -9.86 -24.33 11.46
N GLU A 109 -9.68 -24.91 12.64
CA GLU A 109 -9.48 -24.19 13.91
C GLU A 109 -8.23 -23.30 13.84
N GLN A 110 -7.08 -23.84 13.42
CA GLN A 110 -5.86 -23.03 13.25
C GLN A 110 -6.04 -21.92 12.21
N ASN A 111 -6.77 -22.17 11.12
CA ASN A 111 -7.07 -21.13 10.13
C ASN A 111 -7.92 -20.00 10.71
N LEU A 112 -8.88 -20.33 11.59
CA LEU A 112 -9.71 -19.35 12.29
C LEU A 112 -8.90 -18.53 13.30
N GLU A 113 -7.90 -19.13 13.97
CA GLU A 113 -7.00 -18.41 14.88
C GLU A 113 -6.24 -17.28 14.16
N PHE A 114 -5.90 -17.45 12.88
CA PHE A 114 -5.22 -16.41 12.10
C PHE A 114 -6.15 -15.28 11.66
N GLN A 115 -7.47 -15.44 11.73
CA GLN A 115 -8.41 -14.42 11.25
C GLN A 115 -8.27 -13.11 12.03
N GLN A 116 -8.29 -13.18 13.37
CA GLN A 116 -8.21 -12.00 14.22
C GLN A 116 -6.90 -11.20 14.05
N PRO A 117 -5.69 -11.82 14.08
CA PRO A 117 -4.44 -11.12 13.82
C PRO A 117 -4.37 -10.48 12.42
N LEU A 118 -4.88 -11.16 11.38
CA LEU A 118 -4.87 -10.63 10.02
C LEU A 118 -5.82 -9.45 9.86
N GLU A 119 -7.01 -9.52 10.44
CA GLU A 119 -7.98 -8.42 10.42
C GLU A 119 -7.44 -7.21 11.18
N THR A 120 -6.85 -7.44 12.36
CA THR A 120 -6.21 -6.40 13.17
C THR A 120 -5.02 -5.78 12.43
N GLY A 121 -4.15 -6.60 11.84
CA GLY A 121 -3.02 -6.14 11.05
C GLY A 121 -3.44 -5.31 9.84
N ARG A 122 -4.52 -5.71 9.15
CA ARG A 122 -5.11 -4.97 8.03
C ARG A 122 -5.69 -3.62 8.48
N ALA A 123 -6.39 -3.58 9.61
CA ALA A 123 -6.94 -2.35 10.17
C ALA A 123 -5.81 -1.38 10.56
N ASN A 124 -4.83 -1.86 11.32
CA ASN A 124 -3.65 -1.06 11.71
C ASN A 124 -2.90 -0.50 10.51
N LEU A 125 -2.70 -1.31 9.47
CA LEU A 125 -2.05 -0.88 8.24
C LEU A 125 -2.85 0.25 7.56
N SER A 126 -4.17 0.08 7.44
CA SER A 126 -5.07 1.10 6.91
C SER A 126 -4.96 2.41 7.70
N ASP A 127 -4.98 2.35 9.02
CA ASP A 127 -4.89 3.53 9.89
C ASP A 127 -3.55 4.26 9.71
N ARG A 128 -2.43 3.51 9.62
CA ARG A 128 -1.10 4.07 9.33
C ARG A 128 -1.03 4.74 7.96
N TYR A 129 -1.65 4.16 6.94
CA TYR A 129 -1.72 4.80 5.62
C TYR A 129 -2.55 6.08 5.64
N GLN A 130 -3.66 6.11 6.39
CA GLN A 130 -4.46 7.34 6.55
C GLN A 130 -3.69 8.42 7.30
N GLU A 131 -2.94 8.06 8.35
CA GLU A 131 -2.07 8.98 9.08
C GLU A 131 -0.96 9.54 8.18
N LEU A 132 -0.30 8.67 7.41
CA LEU A 132 0.72 9.07 6.45
C LEU A 132 0.16 10.04 5.40
N GLN A 133 -1.05 9.78 4.90
CA GLN A 133 -1.71 10.67 3.94
C GLN A 133 -1.93 12.05 4.55
N LYS A 134 -2.49 12.12 5.76
CA LYS A 134 -2.71 13.40 6.48
C LYS A 134 -1.40 14.16 6.70
N LEU A 135 -0.32 13.47 7.07
CA LEU A 135 0.99 14.08 7.24
C LEU A 135 1.55 14.59 5.92
N THR A 136 1.38 13.83 4.84
CA THR A 136 1.81 14.21 3.50
C THR A 136 1.10 15.48 3.02
N GLU A 137 -0.22 15.55 3.20
CA GLU A 137 -1.01 16.74 2.86
C GLU A 137 -0.54 17.97 3.66
N ARG A 138 -0.31 17.83 4.97
CA ARG A 138 0.24 18.92 5.82
C ARG A 138 1.62 19.37 5.37
N CYS A 139 2.51 18.44 5.05
CA CYS A 139 3.84 18.74 4.53
C CYS A 139 3.78 19.47 3.19
N GLN A 140 2.91 19.04 2.28
CA GLN A 140 2.69 19.69 0.99
C GLN A 140 2.13 21.11 1.16
N GLU A 141 1.20 21.30 2.09
CA GLU A 141 0.67 22.63 2.41
C GLU A 141 1.78 23.56 2.93
N LYS A 142 2.59 23.09 3.88
CA LYS A 142 3.72 23.87 4.42
C LYS A 142 4.77 24.18 3.36
N LYS A 143 5.07 23.22 2.49
CA LYS A 143 5.96 23.45 1.33
C LYS A 143 5.37 24.51 0.40
N ALA A 144 4.09 24.42 0.05
CA ALA A 144 3.44 25.41 -0.80
C ALA A 144 3.42 26.82 -0.16
N GLN A 145 3.26 26.91 1.17
CA GLN A 145 3.39 28.18 1.90
C GLN A 145 4.81 28.74 1.81
N LEU A 146 5.82 27.89 2.00
CA LEU A 146 7.22 28.27 1.88
C LEU A 146 7.59 28.70 0.45
N ASP A 147 7.12 27.97 -0.57
CA ASP A 147 7.37 28.27 -1.98
C ASP A 147 6.73 29.61 -2.39
N LYS A 148 5.55 29.96 -1.85
CA LYS A 148 4.95 31.29 -2.03
C LYS A 148 5.77 32.38 -1.37
N PHE A 149 6.21 32.16 -0.13
CA PHE A 149 7.02 33.13 0.59
C PHE A 149 8.38 33.35 -0.11
N SER A 150 9.03 32.26 -0.52
CA SER A 150 10.31 32.32 -1.23
C SER A 150 10.17 32.98 -2.59
N ALA A 151 9.06 32.78 -3.32
CA ALA A 151 8.79 33.47 -4.58
C ALA A 151 8.66 34.99 -4.41
N THR A 152 8.02 35.48 -3.35
CA THR A 152 7.90 36.95 -3.11
C THR A 152 9.17 37.54 -2.49
N MET A 153 9.91 36.74 -1.71
CA MET A 153 11.08 37.19 -0.96
C MET A 153 12.40 36.84 -1.65
N GLN A 154 12.38 36.59 -2.96
CA GLN A 154 13.62 36.42 -3.71
C GLN A 154 14.43 37.73 -3.61
N PRO A 155 15.70 37.67 -3.21
CA PRO A 155 16.50 38.89 -3.01
C PRO A 155 16.57 39.80 -4.24
N GLN A 156 16.54 39.22 -5.45
CA GLN A 156 16.49 39.98 -6.70
C GLN A 156 15.15 40.73 -6.86
N ILE A 157 14.03 40.07 -6.60
CA ILE A 157 12.69 40.71 -6.67
C ILE A 157 12.59 41.86 -5.66
N LEU A 158 13.12 41.66 -4.44
CA LEU A 158 13.16 42.70 -3.42
C LEU A 158 14.05 43.89 -3.81
N LEU A 159 15.18 43.62 -4.47
CA LEU A 159 16.06 44.65 -5.01
C LEU A 159 15.35 45.46 -6.10
N ASP A 160 14.70 44.79 -7.06
CA ASP A 160 13.98 45.45 -8.16
C ASP A 160 12.83 46.32 -7.61
N LEU A 161 12.04 45.78 -6.66
CA LEU A 161 10.99 46.54 -5.99
C LEU A 161 11.54 47.78 -5.26
N LEU A 162 12.66 47.62 -4.54
CA LEU A 162 13.29 48.74 -3.83
C LEU A 162 13.83 49.79 -4.80
N GLN A 163 14.32 49.40 -5.97
CA GLN A 163 14.75 50.33 -7.02
C GLN A 163 13.58 51.13 -7.58
N VAL A 164 12.46 50.48 -7.91
CA VAL A 164 11.23 51.15 -8.38
C VAL A 164 10.74 52.15 -7.33
N GLU A 165 10.67 51.74 -6.06
CA GLU A 165 10.26 52.61 -4.96
C GLU A 165 11.28 53.74 -4.68
N SER A 166 12.57 53.54 -5.00
CA SER A 166 13.58 54.59 -4.92
C SER A 166 13.44 55.63 -6.02
N GLN A 167 13.14 55.20 -7.25
CA GLN A 167 12.88 56.09 -8.39
C GLN A 167 11.60 56.90 -8.15
N LYS A 168 10.53 56.25 -7.69
CA LYS A 168 9.26 56.91 -7.39
C LYS A 168 9.41 58.05 -6.39
N ILE A 169 10.11 57.84 -5.27
CA ILE A 169 10.30 58.92 -4.28
C ILE A 169 11.21 60.04 -4.79
N GLU A 170 12.12 59.73 -5.72
CA GLU A 170 12.96 60.72 -6.39
C GLU A 170 12.11 61.60 -7.32
N GLU A 171 11.30 61.00 -8.19
CA GLU A 171 10.34 61.69 -9.05
C GLU A 171 9.33 62.53 -8.25
N GLU A 172 8.78 61.98 -7.17
CA GLU A 172 7.87 62.73 -6.31
C GLU A 172 8.59 63.93 -5.65
N SER A 173 9.87 63.79 -5.29
CA SER A 173 10.65 64.90 -4.71
C SER A 173 10.98 65.99 -5.74
N GLU A 174 11.27 65.60 -6.99
CA GLU A 174 11.46 66.52 -8.12
C GLU A 174 10.16 67.29 -8.38
N TYR A 175 9.00 66.60 -8.40
CA TYR A 175 7.69 67.23 -8.57
C TYR A 175 7.38 68.28 -7.49
N VAL A 176 7.71 67.99 -6.23
CA VAL A 176 7.56 68.97 -5.13
C VAL A 176 8.50 70.17 -5.32
N ALA A 177 9.71 69.95 -5.83
CA ALA A 177 10.64 71.04 -6.14
C ALA A 177 10.14 71.92 -7.29
N GLU A 178 9.63 71.32 -8.37
CA GLU A 178 9.04 72.06 -9.50
C GLU A 178 7.87 72.95 -9.06
N LYS A 179 6.98 72.42 -8.23
CA LYS A 179 5.86 73.19 -7.66
C LYS A 179 6.30 74.37 -6.82
N PHE A 180 7.34 74.18 -6.01
CA PHE A 180 7.92 75.27 -5.22
C PHE A 180 8.50 76.36 -6.14
N LEU A 181 9.23 75.97 -7.19
CA LEU A 181 9.78 76.91 -8.18
C LEU A 181 8.68 77.65 -8.98
N ALA A 182 7.53 77.01 -9.19
CA ALA A 182 6.34 77.62 -9.78
C ALA A 182 5.58 78.56 -8.81
N GLY A 183 5.98 78.61 -7.54
CA GLY A 183 5.31 79.41 -6.50
C GLY A 183 4.01 78.81 -5.97
N GLU A 184 3.72 77.53 -6.27
CA GLU A 184 2.49 76.85 -5.83
C GLU A 184 2.55 76.38 -4.36
N VAL A 185 3.76 76.28 -3.79
CA VAL A 185 4.00 75.73 -2.45
C VAL A 185 4.77 76.75 -1.60
N PRO A 186 4.31 77.08 -0.37
CA PRO A 186 5.05 77.94 0.56
C PRO A 186 6.38 77.32 1.02
N LEU A 187 7.36 78.17 1.34
CA LEU A 187 8.71 77.74 1.73
C LEU A 187 8.73 76.72 2.87
N GLU A 188 7.98 76.97 3.95
CA GLU A 188 7.97 76.09 5.13
C GLU A 188 7.45 74.67 4.79
N THR A 189 6.38 74.59 4.01
CA THR A 189 5.80 73.30 3.56
C THR A 189 6.75 72.57 2.62
N PHE A 190 7.42 73.30 1.72
CA PHE A 190 8.43 72.73 0.84
C PHE A 190 9.60 72.13 1.65
N LEU A 191 10.16 72.88 2.61
CA LEU A 191 11.30 72.43 3.39
C LEU A 191 10.97 71.16 4.20
N GLU A 192 9.78 71.08 4.80
CA GLU A 192 9.34 69.88 5.53
C GLU A 192 9.22 68.66 4.61
N GLN A 193 8.47 68.79 3.51
CA GLN A 193 8.20 67.67 2.60
C GLN A 193 9.45 67.24 1.84
N PHE A 194 10.12 68.18 1.17
CA PHE A 194 11.28 67.89 0.33
C PHE A 194 12.43 67.30 1.14
N SER A 195 12.76 67.85 2.31
CA SER A 195 13.84 67.31 3.14
C SER A 195 13.56 65.88 3.59
N SER A 196 12.31 65.56 3.95
CA SER A 196 11.91 64.21 4.35
C SER A 196 12.01 63.21 3.19
N MET A 197 11.56 63.61 2.00
CA MET A 197 11.59 62.77 0.80
C MET A 197 13.01 62.55 0.28
N ARG A 198 13.84 63.60 0.24
CA ARG A 198 15.27 63.47 -0.14
C ARG A 198 16.04 62.60 0.85
N LYS A 199 15.75 62.71 2.15
CA LYS A 199 16.31 61.80 3.17
C LYS A 199 15.93 60.35 2.89
N LEU A 200 14.66 60.08 2.58
CA LEU A 200 14.18 58.74 2.25
C LEU A 200 14.79 58.20 0.94
N SER A 201 14.84 59.02 -0.11
CA SER A 201 15.47 58.69 -1.41
C SER A 201 16.93 58.29 -1.21
N HIS A 202 17.73 59.12 -0.53
CA HIS A 202 19.14 58.80 -0.29
C HIS A 202 19.31 57.54 0.57
N MET A 203 18.46 57.32 1.57
CA MET A 203 18.48 56.10 2.35
C MET A 203 18.16 54.86 1.51
N ARG A 204 17.16 54.93 0.62
CA ARG A 204 16.79 53.84 -0.29
C ARG A 204 17.92 53.55 -1.28
N ARG A 205 18.55 54.56 -1.87
CA ARG A 205 19.72 54.41 -2.76
C ARG A 205 20.87 53.64 -2.10
N VAL A 206 21.24 54.02 -0.87
CA VAL A 206 22.28 53.31 -0.11
C VAL A 206 21.86 51.86 0.16
N ARG A 207 20.59 51.60 0.48
CA ARG A 207 20.07 50.24 0.69
C ARG A 207 20.12 49.40 -0.59
N VAL A 208 19.81 49.98 -1.75
CA VAL A 208 19.93 49.34 -3.07
C VAL A 208 21.39 48.95 -3.32
N GLU A 209 22.33 49.88 -3.17
CA GLU A 209 23.77 49.62 -3.35
C GLU A 209 24.25 48.49 -2.44
N LYS A 210 23.86 48.52 -1.15
CA LYS A 210 24.26 47.48 -0.19
C LYS A 210 23.64 46.12 -0.49
N LEU A 211 22.38 46.07 -0.92
CA LEU A 211 21.75 44.81 -1.32
C LEU A 211 22.40 44.24 -2.59
N GLN A 212 22.75 45.09 -3.57
CA GLN A 212 23.51 44.67 -4.75
C GLN A 212 24.88 44.11 -4.40
N GLU A 213 25.61 44.73 -3.46
CA GLU A 213 26.90 44.20 -2.97
C GLU A 213 26.75 42.81 -2.36
N ILE A 214 25.71 42.60 -1.53
CA ILE A 214 25.45 41.32 -0.89
C ILE A 214 25.15 40.24 -1.94
N LEU A 215 24.35 40.56 -2.96
CA LEU A 215 24.00 39.61 -4.02
C LEU A 215 25.22 39.21 -4.84
N LYS A 216 26.03 40.18 -5.30
CA LYS A 216 27.27 39.91 -6.03
C LYS A 216 28.26 39.06 -5.22
N LYS A 217 28.40 39.33 -3.92
CA LYS A 217 29.25 38.53 -3.02
C LYS A 217 28.76 37.09 -2.91
N SER A 218 27.44 36.88 -2.83
CA SER A 218 26.85 35.54 -2.77
C SER A 218 27.07 34.71 -4.04
N GLU A 219 27.17 35.36 -5.20
CA GLU A 219 27.49 34.70 -6.48
C GLU A 219 28.98 34.32 -6.58
N THR A 220 29.88 35.19 -6.12
CA THR A 220 31.35 34.98 -6.18
C THR A 220 31.90 33.97 -5.17
N SER A 221 31.12 33.62 -4.14
CA SER A 221 31.53 32.68 -3.09
C SER A 221 31.08 31.23 -3.33
N GLN A 222 30.43 30.94 -4.45
CA GLN A 222 30.18 29.56 -4.89
C GLN A 222 31.40 29.02 -5.67
N PRO A 223 32.10 27.97 -5.19
CA PRO A 223 33.02 27.23 -6.06
C PRO A 223 32.23 26.56 -7.20
N PRO A 224 32.87 26.15 -8.31
CA PRO A 224 32.20 25.34 -9.33
C PRO A 224 31.89 23.96 -8.75
N SER A 225 30.77 23.85 -8.04
CA SER A 225 30.26 22.59 -7.51
C SER A 225 29.75 21.75 -8.67
N ARG A 226 30.61 20.83 -9.12
CA ARG A 226 30.17 19.54 -9.64
C ARG A 226 29.06 18.99 -8.74
N ASP A 227 28.01 18.48 -9.38
CA ASP A 227 26.99 17.61 -8.81
C ASP A 227 26.05 18.21 -7.75
N SER A 228 25.18 19.12 -8.19
CA SER A 228 23.82 19.23 -7.65
C SER A 228 22.95 18.03 -8.09
N GLN A 229 23.37 16.80 -7.78
CA GLN A 229 22.51 15.61 -7.79
C GLN A 229 21.86 15.34 -6.42
N PHE A 230 22.23 16.08 -5.37
CA PHE A 230 21.71 15.90 -4.01
C PHE A 230 20.63 16.91 -3.62
N ASN A 231 19.62 17.18 -4.45
CA ASN A 231 18.32 17.63 -3.92
C ASN A 231 17.12 17.44 -4.86
N GLN A 232 17.04 16.29 -5.53
CA GLN A 232 15.82 15.88 -6.26
C GLN A 232 15.21 14.59 -5.73
N GLN A 233 15.54 14.19 -4.50
CA GLN A 233 14.74 13.19 -3.79
C GLN A 233 13.55 13.89 -3.13
N GLN A 234 12.62 14.35 -3.97
CA GLN A 234 11.23 14.29 -3.57
C GLN A 234 10.92 12.82 -3.27
N PRO A 235 10.29 12.45 -2.15
CA PRO A 235 9.58 11.18 -2.11
C PRO A 235 8.64 11.17 -3.31
N PRO A 236 8.50 10.07 -4.07
CA PRO A 236 7.66 10.04 -5.25
C PRO A 236 6.18 10.11 -4.83
N CYS A 237 5.71 11.29 -4.44
CA CYS A 237 4.30 11.64 -4.43
C CYS A 237 3.92 11.93 -5.88
N GLY A 238 3.34 10.93 -6.56
CA GLY A 238 2.60 11.15 -7.81
C GLY A 238 3.07 10.38 -9.04
N LYS A 239 4.07 9.48 -8.95
CA LYS A 239 4.21 8.47 -10.00
C LYS A 239 3.09 7.46 -9.81
N LYS A 240 2.15 7.38 -10.76
CA LYS A 240 1.16 6.32 -10.86
C LYS A 240 1.89 4.99 -10.64
N MET A 241 1.69 4.39 -9.47
CA MET A 241 2.32 3.13 -9.08
C MET A 241 1.60 2.02 -9.85
N ASN A 242 1.93 1.92 -11.15
CA ASN A 242 1.48 0.87 -12.04
C ASN A 242 2.54 -0.23 -12.21
N ASP A 243 3.59 -0.23 -11.38
CA ASP A 243 4.56 -1.30 -11.33
C ASP A 243 4.26 -2.22 -10.16
N ARG A 244 3.60 -3.34 -10.47
CA ARG A 244 3.32 -4.50 -9.59
C ARG A 244 4.56 -5.16 -8.96
N LYS A 245 5.74 -4.55 -9.01
CA LYS A 245 7.02 -5.21 -8.70
C LYS A 245 7.82 -4.63 -7.54
N SER A 246 7.43 -3.50 -6.94
CA SER A 246 8.21 -2.88 -5.86
C SER A 246 7.36 -2.63 -4.60
N LEU A 247 6.87 -3.70 -3.98
CA LEU A 247 6.50 -3.68 -2.57
C LEU A 247 7.44 -4.64 -1.85
N ASP A 248 8.61 -4.15 -1.45
CA ASP A 248 9.51 -4.84 -0.52
C ASP A 248 8.99 -4.75 0.92
N ILE A 249 7.73 -5.16 1.13
CA ILE A 249 7.19 -5.59 2.43
C ILE A 249 7.40 -7.13 2.57
N LEU A 250 8.16 -7.72 1.65
CA LEU A 250 8.29 -9.16 1.45
C LEU A 250 9.50 -9.86 2.12
N PRO A 251 10.22 -9.34 3.14
CA PRO A 251 11.09 -10.21 3.93
C PRO A 251 10.26 -11.06 4.92
N GLU A 252 9.40 -10.42 5.71
CA GLU A 252 8.62 -11.09 6.75
C GLU A 252 7.59 -12.06 6.18
N LEU A 253 6.89 -11.69 5.10
CA LEU A 253 5.93 -12.59 4.45
C LEU A 253 6.62 -13.80 3.78
N LYS A 254 7.87 -13.65 3.32
CA LYS A 254 8.66 -14.79 2.82
C LYS A 254 9.05 -15.71 3.97
N GLU A 255 9.42 -15.17 5.11
CA GLU A 255 9.75 -15.96 6.31
C GLU A 255 8.52 -16.61 6.95
N VAL A 256 7.37 -15.93 7.00
CA VAL A 256 6.10 -16.51 7.42
C VAL A 256 5.71 -17.64 6.49
N ARG A 257 5.84 -17.46 5.17
CA ARG A 257 5.58 -18.52 4.17
C ARG A 257 6.53 -19.71 4.32
N LYS A 258 7.82 -19.48 4.58
CA LYS A 258 8.80 -20.53 4.85
C LYS A 258 8.50 -21.27 6.14
N ARG A 259 8.13 -20.57 7.22
CA ARG A 259 7.69 -21.18 8.49
C ARG A 259 6.45 -22.03 8.31
N TRP A 260 5.47 -21.53 7.54
CA TRP A 260 4.26 -22.28 7.20
C TRP A 260 4.58 -23.53 6.39
N LYS A 261 5.43 -23.41 5.35
CA LYS A 261 5.88 -24.51 4.51
C LYS A 261 6.60 -25.60 5.34
N LYS A 262 7.57 -25.20 6.17
CA LYS A 262 8.31 -26.10 7.07
C LYS A 262 7.41 -26.82 8.08
N ARG A 263 6.34 -26.18 8.55
CA ARG A 263 5.36 -26.79 9.47
C ARG A 263 4.44 -27.79 8.78
N MET A 264 4.04 -27.50 7.55
CA MET A 264 3.25 -28.43 6.74
C MET A 264 4.05 -29.67 6.36
N ASP A 265 5.33 -29.49 6.01
CA ASP A 265 6.21 -30.61 5.63
C ASP A 265 6.58 -31.49 6.86
N ALA A 266 6.56 -30.94 8.08
CA ALA A 266 6.82 -31.68 9.33
C ALA A 266 5.63 -32.50 9.85
N GLN A 267 4.42 -32.30 9.32
CA GLN A 267 3.21 -33.06 9.70
C GLN A 267 2.90 -34.21 8.71
N GLY A 268 3.69 -34.36 7.64
CA GLY A 268 3.52 -35.38 6.61
C GLY A 268 4.57 -36.48 6.63
N SER A 269 5.27 -36.69 7.75
CA SER A 269 6.31 -37.73 7.92
C SER A 269 6.04 -38.63 9.10
#